data_AF-A0A8T5W690-F1
#
_entry.id   AF-A0A8T5W690-F1
#
_cell.length_a   1.000
_cell.length_b   1.000
_cell.length_c   1.000
_cell.angle_alpha   90.00
_cell.angle_beta   90.00
_cell.angle_gamma   90.00
#
_symmetry.space_group_name_H-M   'P 1'
#
loop_
_entity.id
_entity.type
_entity.pdbx_description
1 polymer ?
#
loop_
_entity_poly.entity_id
_entity_poly.type
_entity_poly.pdbx_seq_one_letter_code
_entity_poly.pdbx_strand_id
1 'polypeptide(L)'
;MAAVLVYIYYTYLLAKDAWTPSASFALKAYPSDPYHFALLVQNHSKVSLNCWCNLNATVYGQAVSLGGFYSGQSSFDLQPYGGGNGHFDIRDILAKANRSLEEMKRLAGSSNPKEQLYLNIDFWYNPVGANIVIRNPRQPHYFDFTRDVMVADF
;
A
#
# COMPACT_ATOMS: atom_id res chain seq x y z
N MET A 1 -18.79 -28.29 35.15
CA MET A 1 -18.51 -26.85 35.01
C MET A 1 -17.22 -26.55 34.25
N ALA A 2 -16.08 -27.17 34.58
CA ALA A 2 -14.79 -26.90 33.92
C ALA A 2 -14.80 -27.07 32.38
N ALA A 3 -15.45 -28.12 31.85
CA ALA A 3 -15.55 -28.36 30.41
C ALA A 3 -16.30 -27.23 29.65
N VAL A 4 -17.31 -26.62 30.28
CA VAL A 4 -18.07 -25.51 29.70
C VAL A 4 -17.24 -24.23 29.68
N LEU A 5 -16.47 -23.97 30.74
CA LEU A 5 -15.55 -22.82 30.79
C LEU A 5 -14.44 -22.92 29.74
N VAL A 6 -13.86 -24.12 29.57
CA VAL A 6 -12.87 -24.39 28.52
C VAL A 6 -13.48 -24.18 27.13
N TYR A 7 -14.66 -24.75 26.87
CA TYR A 7 -15.35 -24.60 25.60
C TYR A 7 -15.67 -23.12 25.27
N ILE A 8 -16.21 -22.37 26.22
CA ILE A 8 -16.54 -20.94 26.05
C ILE A 8 -15.27 -20.13 25.76
N TYR A 9 -14.18 -20.38 26.50
CA TYR A 9 -12.93 -19.66 26.30
C TYR A 9 -12.32 -19.89 24.91
N TYR A 10 -12.24 -21.14 24.45
CA TYR A 10 -11.72 -21.42 23.11
C TYR A 10 -12.66 -20.93 21.99
N THR A 11 -13.98 -21.00 22.19
CA THR A 11 -14.95 -20.43 21.25
C THR A 11 -14.80 -18.92 21.16
N TYR A 12 -14.57 -18.24 22.29
CA TYR A 12 -14.28 -16.80 22.32
C TYR A 12 -12.98 -16.47 21.58
N LEU A 13 -11.89 -17.23 21.78
CA LEU A 13 -10.64 -17.01 21.05
C LEU A 13 -10.81 -17.19 19.55
N LEU A 14 -11.49 -18.26 19.11
CA LEU A 14 -11.78 -18.51 17.69
C LEU A 14 -12.65 -17.41 17.07
N ALA A 15 -13.65 -16.93 17.82
CA ALA A 15 -14.44 -15.79 17.40
C ALA A 15 -13.54 -14.55 17.29
N LYS A 16 -12.82 -14.19 18.35
CA LYS A 16 -11.97 -13.00 18.39
C LYS A 16 -10.95 -12.98 17.25
N ASP A 17 -10.25 -14.08 16.97
CA ASP A 17 -9.27 -14.15 15.89
C ASP A 17 -9.93 -13.99 14.52
N ALA A 18 -11.10 -14.59 14.31
CA ALA A 18 -11.84 -14.46 13.07
C ALA A 18 -12.44 -13.05 12.84
N TRP A 19 -12.74 -12.33 13.93
CA TRP A 19 -13.32 -10.98 13.91
C TRP A 19 -12.27 -9.86 14.05
N THR A 20 -10.98 -10.20 14.21
CA THR A 20 -9.91 -9.20 14.27
C THR A 20 -9.69 -8.61 12.87
N PRO A 21 -9.90 -7.29 12.67
CA PRO A 21 -9.71 -6.66 11.38
C PRO A 21 -8.23 -6.76 10.97
N SER A 22 -7.97 -7.22 9.75
CA SER A 22 -6.61 -7.36 9.23
C SER A 22 -6.61 -7.21 7.72
N ALA A 23 -5.77 -6.30 7.22
CA ALA A 23 -5.51 -6.15 5.80
C ALA A 23 -4.03 -5.88 5.53
N SER A 24 -3.57 -6.33 4.37
CA SER A 24 -2.23 -6.11 3.87
C SER A 24 -2.25 -5.59 2.44
N PHE A 25 -1.13 -5.06 1.99
CA PHE A 25 -0.90 -4.79 0.57
C PHE A 25 0.40 -5.41 0.09
N ALA A 26 0.51 -5.62 -1.22
CA ALA A 26 1.73 -5.98 -1.92
C ALA A 26 1.86 -5.14 -3.19
N LEU A 27 3.09 -4.77 -3.53
CA LEU A 27 3.40 -4.11 -4.79
C LEU A 27 3.90 -5.13 -5.81
N LYS A 28 3.42 -5.01 -7.05
CA LYS A 28 3.86 -5.87 -8.16
C LYS A 28 3.98 -5.04 -9.44
N ALA A 29 5.16 -5.03 -10.05
CA ALA A 29 5.33 -4.44 -11.38
C ALA A 29 4.57 -5.28 -12.43
N TYR A 30 4.04 -4.62 -13.46
CA TYR A 30 3.45 -5.31 -14.59
C TYR A 30 4.53 -6.02 -15.42
N PRO A 31 4.32 -7.27 -15.86
CA PRO A 31 5.33 -8.00 -16.64
C PRO A 31 5.73 -7.32 -17.94
N SER A 32 4.82 -6.56 -18.55
CA SER A 32 5.04 -5.83 -19.81
C SER A 32 5.53 -4.40 -19.64
N ASP A 33 5.46 -3.85 -18.43
CA ASP A 33 5.78 -2.44 -18.17
C ASP A 33 6.33 -2.26 -16.73
N PRO A 34 7.64 -2.04 -16.56
CA PRO A 34 8.27 -1.93 -15.25
C PRO A 34 7.92 -0.63 -14.50
N TYR A 35 7.24 0.32 -15.14
CA TYR A 35 6.82 1.59 -14.52
C TYR A 35 5.37 1.56 -14.04
N HIS A 36 4.62 0.54 -14.43
CA HIS A 36 3.25 0.33 -14.02
C HIS A 36 3.20 -0.69 -12.88
N PHE A 37 2.63 -0.30 -11.75
CA PHE A 37 2.53 -1.13 -10.56
C PHE A 37 1.08 -1.44 -10.21
N ALA A 38 0.83 -2.71 -9.94
CA ALA A 38 -0.35 -3.15 -9.20
C ALA A 38 -0.09 -3.04 -7.70
N LEU A 39 -1.00 -2.39 -6.99
CA LEU A 39 -1.09 -2.43 -5.53
C LEU A 39 -2.21 -3.40 -5.17
N LEU A 40 -1.81 -4.61 -4.82
CA LEU A 40 -2.69 -5.71 -4.45
C LEU A 40 -3.02 -5.60 -2.98
N VAL A 41 -4.28 -5.37 -2.63
CA VAL A 41 -4.74 -5.30 -1.24
C VAL A 41 -5.53 -6.56 -0.91
N GLN A 42 -5.32 -7.10 0.28
CA GLN A 42 -6.00 -8.31 0.73
C GLN A 42 -6.58 -8.07 2.13
N ASN A 43 -7.86 -8.41 2.29
CA ASN A 43 -8.49 -8.56 3.60
C ASN A 43 -8.28 -9.98 4.09
N HIS A 44 -7.82 -10.14 5.33
CA HIS A 44 -7.54 -11.43 5.97
C HIS A 44 -8.56 -11.76 7.06
N SER A 45 -9.60 -10.95 7.22
CA SER A 45 -10.59 -11.04 8.29
C SER A 45 -12.00 -11.36 7.79
N LYS A 46 -12.91 -11.75 8.72
CA LYS A 46 -14.33 -11.98 8.42
C LYS A 46 -15.16 -10.69 8.33
N VAL A 47 -14.56 -9.55 8.63
CA VAL A 47 -15.24 -8.25 8.59
C VAL A 47 -14.94 -7.54 7.29
N SER A 48 -15.94 -6.87 6.73
CA SER A 48 -15.72 -5.94 5.62
C SER A 48 -14.89 -4.76 6.12
N LEU A 49 -13.95 -4.29 5.30
CA LEU A 49 -13.05 -3.19 5.64
C LEU A 49 -13.20 -2.05 4.64
N ASN A 50 -13.14 -0.79 5.08
CA ASN A 50 -12.73 0.28 4.19
C ASN A 50 -11.22 0.41 4.26
N CYS A 51 -10.55 0.50 3.12
CA CYS A 51 -9.10 0.63 3.03
C CYS A 51 -8.72 1.94 2.36
N TRP A 52 -7.60 2.51 2.76
CA TRP A 52 -6.98 3.70 2.19
C TRP A 52 -5.48 3.46 1.97
N CYS A 53 -4.90 4.21 1.05
CA CYS A 53 -3.48 4.26 0.84
C CYS A 53 -3.03 5.71 0.67
N ASN A 54 -1.78 6.00 1.00
CA ASN A 54 -1.12 7.21 0.55
C ASN A 54 0.31 6.85 0.18
N LEU A 55 0.67 7.06 -1.08
CA LEU A 55 2.02 6.73 -1.56
C LEU A 55 3.08 7.68 -0.98
N ASN A 56 2.69 8.88 -0.55
CA ASN A 56 3.58 9.96 -0.10
C ASN A 56 4.80 10.10 -1.02
N ALA A 57 4.55 10.22 -2.32
CA ALA A 57 5.59 10.24 -3.33
C ALA A 57 6.41 11.54 -3.24
N THR A 58 7.73 11.43 -3.32
CA THR A 58 8.63 12.56 -3.51
C THR A 58 9.53 12.34 -4.72
N VAL A 59 9.80 13.40 -5.46
CA VAL A 59 10.71 13.42 -6.61
C VAL A 59 11.76 14.47 -6.33
N TYR A 60 13.03 14.07 -6.18
CA TYR A 60 14.11 14.94 -5.69
C TYR A 60 13.74 15.67 -4.39
N GLY A 61 13.11 14.95 -3.45
CA GLY A 61 12.64 15.49 -2.18
C GLY A 61 11.42 16.41 -2.25
N GLN A 62 10.93 16.76 -3.44
CA GLN A 62 9.70 17.54 -3.61
C GLN A 62 8.48 16.62 -3.54
N ALA A 63 7.54 16.93 -2.64
CA ALA A 63 6.31 16.16 -2.50
C ALA A 63 5.44 16.26 -3.76
N VAL A 64 4.94 15.12 -4.24
CA VAL A 64 4.06 15.03 -5.41
C VAL A 64 2.61 14.88 -4.94
N SER A 65 1.76 15.80 -5.36
CA SER A 65 0.33 15.74 -5.03
C SER A 65 -0.42 14.75 -5.93
N LEU A 66 -0.79 13.61 -5.33
CA LEU A 66 -1.65 12.60 -5.94
C LEU A 66 -3.12 12.87 -5.60
N GLY A 67 -4.03 12.19 -6.29
CA GLY A 67 -5.48 12.27 -6.03
C GLY A 67 -6.08 10.91 -5.72
N GLY A 68 -7.32 10.91 -5.20
CA GLY A 68 -8.09 9.69 -4.96
C GLY A 68 -7.42 8.73 -3.98
N PHE A 69 -7.44 7.44 -4.31
CA PHE A 69 -6.99 6.38 -3.40
C PHE A 69 -5.52 6.50 -3.02
N TYR A 70 -4.64 7.00 -3.89
CA TYR A 70 -3.19 7.11 -3.63
C TYR A 70 -2.78 8.36 -2.86
N SER A 71 -3.74 9.21 -2.54
CA SER A 71 -3.57 10.41 -1.70
C SER A 71 -4.19 10.28 -0.32
N GLY A 72 -4.85 9.15 -0.04
CA GLY A 72 -5.63 8.93 1.17
C GLY A 72 -7.01 9.59 1.17
N GLN A 73 -7.42 10.25 0.09
CA GLN A 73 -8.68 11.00 0.02
C GLN A 73 -9.92 10.12 -0.18
N SER A 74 -9.76 8.96 -0.82
CA SER A 74 -10.86 8.02 -1.04
C SER A 74 -10.48 6.62 -0.55
N SER A 75 -11.44 5.91 0.03
CA SER A 75 -11.33 4.49 0.32
C SER A 75 -11.99 3.65 -0.77
N PHE A 76 -11.73 2.35 -0.70
CA PHE A 76 -12.62 1.35 -1.27
C PHE A 76 -12.92 0.26 -0.25
N ASP A 77 -14.02 -0.45 -0.49
CA ASP A 77 -14.50 -1.51 0.40
C ASP A 77 -13.91 -2.86 -0.02
N LEU A 78 -13.39 -3.58 0.97
CA LEU A 78 -12.96 -4.97 0.82
C LEU A 78 -13.92 -5.89 1.54
N GLN A 79 -14.46 -6.84 0.79
CA GLN A 79 -15.26 -7.92 1.33
C GLN A 79 -14.42 -8.83 2.24
N PRO A 80 -15.05 -9.57 3.17
CA PRO A 80 -14.38 -10.57 3.98
C PRO A 80 -13.55 -11.53 3.12
N TYR A 81 -12.29 -11.72 3.49
CA TYR A 81 -11.32 -12.54 2.72
C TYR A 81 -11.13 -12.13 1.25
N GLY A 82 -11.64 -10.96 0.86
CA GLY A 82 -11.56 -10.45 -0.51
C GLY A 82 -10.25 -9.72 -0.80
N GLY A 83 -9.98 -9.57 -2.09
CA GLY A 83 -8.85 -8.79 -2.60
C GLY A 83 -9.32 -7.61 -3.44
N GLY A 84 -8.48 -6.59 -3.52
CA GLY A 84 -8.65 -5.41 -4.36
C GLY A 84 -7.38 -5.16 -5.15
N ASN A 85 -7.53 -4.64 -6.36
CA ASN A 85 -6.40 -4.37 -7.25
C ASN A 85 -6.41 -2.89 -7.64
N GLY A 86 -5.45 -2.13 -7.10
CA GLY A 86 -5.19 -0.76 -7.51
C GLY A 86 -4.06 -0.71 -8.53
N HIS A 87 -4.02 0.34 -9.34
CA HIS A 87 -2.97 0.58 -10.31
C HIS A 87 -2.42 2.00 -10.21
N PHE A 88 -1.09 2.14 -10.27
CA PHE A 88 -0.45 3.44 -10.45
C PHE A 88 0.74 3.32 -11.40
N ASP A 89 1.05 4.43 -12.06
CA ASP A 89 2.15 4.54 -13.00
C ASP A 89 3.18 5.54 -12.50
N ILE A 90 4.45 5.17 -12.53
CA ILE A 90 5.55 6.07 -12.17
C ILE A 90 5.60 7.28 -13.10
N ARG A 91 5.27 7.12 -14.38
CA ARG A 91 5.27 8.22 -15.35
C ARG A 91 4.26 9.29 -14.97
N ASP A 92 3.10 8.92 -14.44
CA ASP A 92 2.08 9.87 -13.96
C ASP A 92 2.56 10.65 -12.73
N ILE A 93 3.30 9.98 -11.83
CA ILE A 93 3.91 10.62 -10.66
C ILE A 93 4.98 11.63 -11.11
N LEU A 94 5.86 11.23 -12.04
CA LEU A 94 6.89 12.10 -12.60
C LEU A 94 6.29 13.29 -13.35
N ALA A 95 5.25 13.07 -14.16
CA ALA A 95 4.57 14.13 -14.90
C ALA A 95 3.99 15.19 -13.95
N LYS A 96 3.41 14.77 -12.81
CA LYS A 96 2.95 15.69 -11.75
C LYS A 96 4.08 16.50 -11.10
N ALA A 97 5.32 16.01 -11.16
CA ALA A 97 6.52 16.71 -10.73
C ALA A 97 7.21 17.50 -11.87
N ASN A 98 6.58 17.61 -13.05
CA ASN A 98 7.18 18.17 -14.27
C ASN A 98 8.51 17.49 -14.66
N ARG A 99 8.59 16.17 -14.48
CA ARG A 99 9.72 15.32 -14.87
C ARG A 99 9.30 14.30 -15.91
N SER A 100 10.25 13.85 -16.72
CA SER A 100 10.05 12.78 -17.69
C SER A 100 10.88 11.55 -17.36
N LEU A 101 10.43 10.37 -17.77
CA LEU A 101 11.17 9.13 -17.57
C LEU A 101 12.58 9.20 -18.20
N GLU A 102 12.70 9.77 -19.39
CA GLU A 102 13.99 9.93 -20.08
C GLU A 102 14.97 10.83 -19.32
N GLU A 103 14.47 11.92 -18.71
CA GLU A 103 15.28 12.77 -17.83
C GLU A 103 15.77 11.98 -16.62
N MET A 104 14.88 11.21 -15.97
CA MET A 104 15.25 10.40 -14.80
C MET A 104 16.32 9.37 -15.15
N LYS A 105 16.18 8.67 -16.29
CA LYS A 105 17.17 7.69 -16.77
C LYS A 105 18.53 8.31 -17.07
N ARG A 106 18.55 9.48 -17.73
CA ARG A 106 19.80 10.18 -18.04
C ARG A 106 20.54 10.66 -16.79
N LEU A 107 19.81 11.07 -15.75
CA LEU A 107 20.36 11.55 -14.48
C LEU A 107 20.60 10.43 -13.46
N ALA A 108 20.19 9.19 -13.78
CA ALA A 108 20.34 8.07 -12.89
C ALA A 108 21.83 7.69 -12.79
N GLY A 109 22.34 7.68 -11.56
CA GLY A 109 23.68 7.22 -11.23
C GLY A 109 23.62 6.30 -10.02
N SER A 110 24.68 5.52 -9.79
CA SER A 110 24.76 4.63 -8.63
C SER A 110 24.77 5.38 -7.29
N SER A 111 24.97 6.70 -7.29
CA SER A 111 25.04 7.55 -6.10
C SER A 111 23.71 8.20 -5.69
N ASN A 112 22.67 8.22 -6.53
CA ASN A 112 21.44 8.97 -6.28
C ASN A 112 20.09 8.21 -6.43
N PRO A 113 20.01 6.86 -6.44
CA PRO A 113 18.76 6.18 -6.79
C PRO A 113 17.61 6.45 -5.82
N LYS A 114 17.92 6.76 -4.55
CA LYS A 114 16.91 7.06 -3.51
C LYS A 114 16.32 8.47 -3.62
N GLU A 115 17.04 9.40 -4.25
CA GLU A 115 16.62 10.81 -4.32
C GLU A 115 15.65 11.04 -5.48
N GLN A 116 15.78 10.26 -6.54
CA GLN A 116 15.05 10.45 -7.79
C GLN A 116 13.54 10.28 -7.63
N LEU A 117 13.10 9.13 -7.13
CA LEU A 117 11.71 8.85 -6.81
C LEU A 117 11.65 8.00 -5.54
N TYR A 118 11.03 8.55 -4.51
CA TYR A 118 10.82 7.88 -3.23
C TYR A 118 9.33 7.77 -2.94
N LEU A 119 8.89 6.64 -2.44
CA LEU A 119 7.52 6.38 -1.99
C LEU A 119 7.57 5.97 -0.53
N ASN A 120 6.82 6.66 0.34
CA ASN A 120 6.68 6.26 1.73
C ASN A 120 5.24 5.81 1.98
N ILE A 121 4.97 4.55 1.63
CA ILE A 121 3.61 4.06 1.48
C ILE A 121 2.97 3.88 2.87
N ASP A 122 1.91 4.65 3.12
CA ASP A 122 1.03 4.52 4.28
C ASP A 122 -0.23 3.79 3.84
N PHE A 123 -0.60 2.74 4.57
CA PHE A 123 -1.79 1.94 4.31
C PHE A 123 -2.53 1.72 5.61
N TRP A 124 -3.83 2.02 5.60
CA TRP A 124 -4.67 1.92 6.78
C TRP A 124 -6.08 1.49 6.41
N TYR A 125 -6.80 0.99 7.39
CA TYR A 125 -8.14 0.47 7.23
C TYR A 125 -8.96 0.59 8.51
N ASN A 126 -10.26 0.45 8.39
CA ASN A 126 -11.17 0.25 9.50
C ASN A 126 -12.25 -0.77 9.09
N PRO A 127 -12.91 -1.42 10.06
CA PRO A 127 -14.13 -2.14 9.77
C PRO A 127 -15.21 -1.19 9.24
N VAL A 128 -15.98 -1.65 8.26
CA VAL A 128 -17.12 -0.88 7.73
C VAL A 128 -18.09 -0.55 8.86
N GLY A 129 -18.40 0.73 9.03
CA GLY A 129 -19.27 1.24 10.11
C GLY A 129 -18.58 1.47 11.45
N ALA A 130 -17.27 1.22 11.57
CA ALA A 130 -16.49 1.52 12.77
C ALA A 130 -15.61 2.77 12.58
N ASN A 131 -15.37 3.50 13.68
CA ASN A 131 -14.52 4.70 13.69
C ASN A 131 -13.06 4.42 14.12
N ILE A 132 -12.69 3.15 14.28
CA ILE A 132 -11.35 2.76 14.74
C ILE A 132 -10.47 2.52 13.51
N VAL A 133 -9.47 3.38 13.31
CA VAL A 133 -8.49 3.25 12.24
C VAL A 133 -7.31 2.40 12.70
N ILE A 134 -6.96 1.40 11.91
CA ILE A 134 -5.81 0.51 12.08
C ILE A 134 -4.81 0.84 10.97
N ARG A 135 -3.55 1.07 11.33
CA ARG A 135 -2.48 1.44 10.40
C ARG A 135 -1.45 0.33 10.31
N ASN A 136 -1.04 0.01 9.08
CA ASN A 136 0.12 -0.83 8.88
C ASN A 136 1.41 -0.02 9.08
N PRO A 137 2.55 -0.68 9.37
CA PRO A 137 3.84 -0.01 9.34
C PRO A 137 4.08 0.60 7.97
N ARG A 138 4.58 1.84 7.95
CA ARG A 138 4.94 2.54 6.70
C ARG A 138 5.99 1.74 5.94
N GLN A 139 5.84 1.66 4.63
CA GLN A 139 6.74 0.89 3.77
C GLN A 139 7.50 1.82 2.82
N PRO A 140 8.73 2.23 3.19
CA PRO A 140 9.58 3.04 2.33
C PRO A 140 10.09 2.26 1.11
N HIS A 141 10.05 2.90 -0.05
CA HIS A 141 10.53 2.38 -1.33
C HIS A 141 11.18 3.48 -2.14
N TYR A 142 12.11 3.11 -3.02
CA TYR A 142 12.59 3.99 -4.09
C TYR A 142 12.56 3.24 -5.43
N PHE A 143 12.45 3.99 -6.52
CA PHE A 143 12.57 3.42 -7.84
C PHE A 143 13.98 3.63 -8.41
N ASP A 144 14.65 2.54 -8.73
CA ASP A 144 15.96 2.56 -9.36
C ASP A 144 15.82 2.61 -10.88
N PHE A 145 15.99 3.81 -11.44
CA PHE A 145 15.93 4.05 -12.89
C PHE A 145 17.10 3.45 -13.67
N THR A 146 18.19 3.00 -13.02
CA THR A 146 19.30 2.31 -13.70
C THR A 146 18.98 0.85 -14.00
N ARG A 147 18.15 0.23 -13.14
CA ARG A 147 17.75 -1.18 -13.25
C ARG A 147 16.28 -1.35 -13.62
N ASP A 148 15.52 -0.25 -13.65
CA ASP A 148 14.08 -0.22 -13.85
C ASP A 148 13.33 -1.10 -12.82
N VAL A 149 13.67 -0.96 -11.52
CA VAL A 149 13.06 -1.75 -10.44
C VAL A 149 12.63 -0.90 -9.26
N MET A 150 11.51 -1.27 -8.62
CA MET A 150 11.14 -0.77 -7.30
C MET A 150 11.90 -1.53 -6.22
N VAL A 151 12.54 -0.81 -5.30
CA VAL A 151 13.34 -1.38 -4.22
C VAL A 151 12.75 -0.95 -2.87
N ALA A 152 12.53 -1.91 -1.98
CA ALA A 152 12.16 -1.63 -0.59
C ALA A 152 13.38 -1.12 0.22
N ASP A 153 13.19 -0.10 1.04
CA ASP A 153 14.24 0.61 1.79
C ASP A 153 14.12 0.35 3.30
N PHE A 154 14.46 -0.86 3.72
CA PHE A 154 14.37 -1.32 5.12
C PHE A 154 15.41 -0.72 6.06
#